data_AF-A0A0P1EV74-F1
#
_entry.id   AF-A0A0P1EV74-F1
#
_cell.length_a   1.000
_cell.length_b   1.000
_cell.length_c   1.000
_cell.angle_alpha   90.00
_cell.angle_beta   90.00
_cell.angle_gamma   90.00
#
_symmetry.space_group_name_H-M   'P 1'
#
loop_
_entity.id
_entity.type
_entity.pdbx_description
1 polymer ?
#
loop_
_entity_poly.entity_id
_entity_poly.type
_entity_poly.pdbx_seq_one_letter_code
_entity_poly.pdbx_strand_id
1 'polypeptide(L)'
;MDSIKEIWGAGNLRLCSSTATWAIVLWVASVSGAGAETCIAPVRPFVPSEPKSVQEYRDLIQRDFEAYVQDIQEHFRCLGDERARAFEEAREVSDEYGQFLDRAAQ
;
A
#
# COMPACT_ATOMS: atom_id res chain seq x y z
N MET A 1 -63.51 23.68 -11.44
CA MET A 1 -63.07 22.84 -10.31
C MET A 1 -62.10 21.84 -10.86
N ASP A 2 -60.92 22.34 -11.24
CA ASP A 2 -59.74 22.56 -10.36
C ASP A 2 -58.93 21.26 -10.36
N SER A 3 -57.92 21.14 -11.24
CA SER A 3 -56.59 21.77 -11.11
C SER A 3 -55.76 21.12 -10.01
N ILE A 4 -54.45 21.05 -10.24
CA ILE A 4 -53.34 20.67 -9.35
C ILE A 4 -52.74 19.29 -9.70
N LYS A 5 -51.84 19.17 -10.70
CA LYS A 5 -50.40 19.53 -10.75
C LYS A 5 -49.54 18.29 -10.45
N GLU A 6 -48.99 17.61 -11.47
CA GLU A 6 -47.65 17.83 -12.03
C GLU A 6 -46.50 17.71 -11.00
N ILE A 7 -45.53 16.86 -11.34
CA ILE A 7 -44.10 16.88 -10.96
C ILE A 7 -43.70 16.15 -9.65
N TRP A 8 -43.32 14.89 -9.81
CA TRP A 8 -42.23 14.28 -9.03
C TRP A 8 -41.20 13.84 -10.08
N GLY A 9 -40.14 14.59 -10.34
CA GLY A 9 -39.08 14.84 -9.38
C GLY A 9 -37.89 13.92 -9.68
N ALA A 10 -37.40 13.93 -10.93
CA ALA A 10 -36.19 13.24 -11.38
C ALA A 10 -34.90 13.90 -10.82
N GLY A 11 -34.87 14.20 -9.52
CA GLY A 11 -33.79 14.94 -8.86
C GLY A 11 -32.82 14.08 -8.05
N ASN A 12 -33.19 12.83 -7.71
CA ASN A 12 -32.46 12.05 -6.69
C ASN A 12 -31.59 10.91 -7.23
N LEU A 13 -31.64 10.62 -8.53
CA LEU A 13 -30.87 9.51 -9.12
C LEU A 13 -29.37 9.83 -9.24
N ARG A 14 -29.01 11.12 -9.39
CA ARG A 14 -27.60 11.56 -9.50
C ARG A 14 -26.91 11.81 -8.16
N LEU A 15 -27.65 12.06 -7.09
CA LEU A 15 -27.09 12.39 -5.78
C LEU A 15 -26.62 11.12 -5.01
N CYS A 16 -27.25 9.98 -5.27
CA CYS A 16 -26.93 8.70 -4.63
C CYS A 16 -25.70 8.00 -5.25
N SER A 17 -25.41 8.22 -6.53
CA SER A 17 -24.25 7.59 -7.19
C SER A 17 -22.91 8.18 -6.74
N SER A 18 -22.90 9.48 -6.40
CA SER A 18 -21.68 10.18 -5.97
C SER A 18 -21.28 9.79 -4.55
N THR A 19 -22.22 9.72 -3.61
CA THR A 19 -21.91 9.34 -2.21
C THR A 19 -21.48 7.88 -2.09
N ALA A 20 -22.07 6.99 -2.89
CA ALA A 20 -21.68 5.59 -2.95
C ALA A 20 -20.24 5.41 -3.50
N THR A 21 -19.83 6.20 -4.50
CA THR A 21 -18.46 6.16 -5.02
C THR A 21 -17.44 6.63 -4.00
N TRP A 22 -17.73 7.72 -3.27
CA TRP A 22 -16.87 8.17 -2.18
C TRP A 22 -16.73 7.14 -1.05
N ALA A 23 -17.83 6.47 -0.68
CA ALA A 23 -17.80 5.41 0.34
C ALA A 23 -16.95 4.20 -0.09
N ILE A 24 -17.02 3.79 -1.37
CA ILE A 24 -16.20 2.69 -1.90
C ILE A 24 -14.71 3.08 -1.91
N VAL A 25 -14.37 4.30 -2.30
CA VAL A 25 -12.98 4.79 -2.28
C VAL A 25 -12.41 4.80 -0.87
N LEU A 26 -13.20 5.26 0.12
CA LEU A 26 -12.81 5.25 1.53
C LEU A 26 -12.63 3.82 2.08
N TRP A 27 -13.46 2.88 1.64
CA TRP A 27 -13.39 1.48 2.09
C TRP A 27 -12.17 0.74 1.51
N VAL A 28 -11.86 0.92 0.23
CA VAL A 28 -10.66 0.33 -0.39
C VAL A 28 -9.36 0.83 0.27
N ALA A 29 -9.33 2.08 0.71
CA ALA A 29 -8.17 2.63 1.44
C ALA A 29 -7.96 2.04 2.85
N SER A 30 -8.93 1.29 3.38
CA SER A 30 -8.87 0.72 4.74
C SER A 30 -8.42 -0.74 4.81
N VAL A 31 -8.26 -1.42 3.67
CA VAL A 31 -7.61 -2.75 3.61
C VAL A 31 -6.11 -2.53 3.49
N SER A 32 -5.43 -2.46 4.63
CA SER A 32 -3.98 -2.58 4.71
C SER A 32 -3.67 -3.34 5.99
N GLY A 33 -3.49 -4.66 5.89
CA GLY A 33 -3.06 -5.48 7.02
C GLY A 33 -3.79 -6.80 7.12
N ALA A 34 -3.25 -7.82 6.43
CA ALA A 34 -3.24 -9.24 6.84
C ALA A 34 -2.71 -10.09 5.68
N GLY A 35 -1.41 -10.00 5.42
CA GLY A 35 -0.72 -10.86 4.46
C GLY A 35 0.78 -10.63 4.59
N ALA A 36 1.59 -11.69 4.50
CA ALA A 36 3.03 -11.58 4.23
C ALA A 36 3.21 -10.83 2.92
N GLU A 37 3.44 -9.53 3.04
CA GLU A 37 3.81 -8.69 1.91
C GLU A 37 5.21 -9.14 1.49
N THR A 38 5.36 -9.54 0.23
CA THR A 38 6.66 -9.88 -0.31
C THR A 38 7.35 -8.57 -0.71
N CYS A 39 8.27 -8.09 0.13
CA CYS A 39 9.03 -6.88 -0.17
C CYS A 39 10.00 -7.14 -1.32
N ILE A 40 9.59 -6.86 -2.56
CA ILE A 40 10.43 -7.02 -3.75
C ILE A 40 11.40 -5.85 -3.85
N ALA A 41 12.69 -6.14 -3.98
CA ALA A 41 13.71 -5.11 -4.17
C ALA A 41 13.66 -4.56 -5.60
N PRO A 42 13.77 -3.24 -5.80
CA PRO A 42 13.82 -2.65 -7.14
C PRO A 42 15.11 -3.03 -7.87
N VAL A 43 15.02 -3.05 -9.20
CA VAL A 43 16.16 -3.38 -10.07
C VAL A 43 17.16 -2.23 -10.06
N ARG A 44 18.45 -2.57 -9.95
CA ARG A 44 19.55 -1.61 -9.99
C ARG A 44 19.63 -0.94 -11.37
N PRO A 45 19.72 0.40 -11.45
CA PRO A 45 19.93 1.09 -12.72
C PRO A 45 21.22 0.64 -13.39
N PHE A 46 21.20 0.57 -14.73
CA PHE A 46 22.37 0.21 -15.53
C PHE A 46 23.14 1.45 -15.96
N VAL A 47 24.47 1.37 -15.95
CA VAL A 47 25.35 2.40 -16.50
C VAL A 47 26.28 1.76 -17.53
N PRO A 48 26.26 2.20 -18.81
CA PRO A 48 27.18 1.72 -19.83
C PRO A 48 28.65 2.00 -19.46
N SER A 49 29.55 1.13 -19.89
CA SER A 49 31.00 1.30 -19.63
C SER A 49 31.65 2.36 -20.53
N GLU A 50 31.08 2.63 -21.71
CA GLU A 50 31.64 3.58 -22.66
C GLU A 50 31.23 5.02 -22.30
N PRO A 51 32.18 5.97 -22.10
CA PRO A 51 31.87 7.33 -21.69
C PRO A 51 30.95 8.08 -22.67
N LYS A 52 31.10 7.80 -23.96
CA LYS A 52 30.25 8.41 -25.00
C LYS A 52 28.78 8.00 -24.82
N SER A 53 28.52 6.73 -24.53
CA SER A 53 27.17 6.22 -24.26
C SER A 53 26.58 6.82 -22.98
N VAL A 54 27.40 7.04 -21.95
CA VAL A 54 26.95 7.72 -20.71
C VAL A 54 26.50 9.15 -21.02
N GLN A 55 27.23 9.87 -21.87
CA GLN A 55 26.86 11.24 -22.23
C GLN A 55 25.64 11.29 -23.17
N GLU A 56 25.55 10.36 -24.11
CA GLU A 56 24.41 10.24 -25.04
C GLU A 56 23.10 9.93 -24.30
N TYR A 57 23.15 9.04 -23.31
CA TYR A 57 21.97 8.59 -22.56
C TYR A 57 21.85 9.18 -21.16
N ARG A 58 22.57 10.27 -20.86
CA ARG A 58 22.62 10.88 -19.51
C ARG A 58 21.23 11.08 -18.90
N ASP A 59 20.30 11.65 -19.66
CA ASP A 59 18.98 12.00 -19.16
C ASP A 59 18.07 10.76 -18.97
N LEU A 60 18.34 9.67 -19.69
CA LEU A 60 17.69 8.38 -19.45
C LEU A 60 18.25 7.74 -18.18
N ILE A 61 19.57 7.65 -18.08
CA ILE A 61 20.26 7.08 -16.91
C ILE A 61 19.82 7.84 -15.65
N GLN A 62 19.80 9.17 -15.68
CA GLN A 62 19.38 9.97 -14.52
C GLN A 62 17.96 9.63 -14.06
N ARG A 63 17.00 9.49 -15.00
CA ARG A 63 15.63 9.11 -14.67
C ARG A 63 15.53 7.71 -14.06
N ASP A 64 16.32 6.76 -14.55
CA ASP A 64 16.34 5.40 -13.99
C ASP A 64 16.85 5.41 -12.54
N PHE A 65 17.85 6.25 -12.22
CA PHE A 65 18.32 6.44 -10.85
C PHE A 65 17.26 7.12 -9.97
N GLU A 66 16.57 8.15 -10.47
CA GLU A 66 15.52 8.84 -9.74
C GLU A 66 14.36 7.88 -9.41
N ALA A 67 13.93 7.05 -10.38
CA ALA A 67 12.94 6.01 -10.16
C ALA A 67 13.40 4.99 -9.11
N TYR A 68 14.63 4.47 -9.24
CA TYR A 68 15.18 3.54 -8.25
C TYR A 68 15.19 4.12 -6.82
N VAL A 69 15.54 5.41 -6.67
CA VAL A 69 15.56 6.09 -5.36
C VAL A 69 14.16 6.23 -4.77
N GLN A 70 13.12 6.36 -5.60
CA GLN A 70 11.74 6.35 -5.12
C GLN A 70 11.32 4.93 -4.71
N ASP A 71 11.55 3.95 -5.58
CA ASP A 71 11.13 2.56 -5.35
C ASP A 71 11.82 1.93 -4.15
N ILE A 72 13.10 2.26 -3.91
CA ILE A 72 13.85 1.71 -2.76
C ILE A 72 13.30 2.22 -1.42
N GLN A 73 12.71 3.41 -1.39
CA GLN A 73 12.06 3.93 -0.17
C GLN A 73 10.78 3.14 0.14
N GLU A 74 9.99 2.81 -0.87
CA GLU A 74 8.82 1.94 -0.71
C GLU A 74 9.23 0.53 -0.25
N HIS A 75 10.29 -0.02 -0.84
CA HIS A 75 10.86 -1.29 -0.40
C HIS A 75 11.28 -1.26 1.09
N PHE A 76 11.94 -0.20 1.54
CA PHE A 76 12.31 -0.06 2.96
C PHE A 76 11.11 0.09 3.88
N ARG A 77 10.06 0.79 3.44
CA ARG A 77 8.80 0.89 4.20
C ARG A 77 8.18 -0.49 4.38
N CYS A 78 8.04 -1.27 3.31
CA CYS A 78 7.57 -2.65 3.36
C CYS A 78 8.38 -3.49 4.35
N LEU A 79 9.71 -3.46 4.26
CA LEU A 79 10.57 -4.22 5.18
C LEU A 79 10.43 -3.77 6.63
N GLY A 80 10.19 -2.48 6.86
CA GLY A 80 9.90 -1.92 8.17
C GLY A 80 8.60 -2.47 8.76
N ASP A 81 7.54 -2.53 7.96
CA ASP A 81 6.23 -3.03 8.36
C ASP A 81 6.27 -4.54 8.66
N GLU A 82 6.91 -5.33 7.78
CA GLU A 82 7.11 -6.77 8.00
C GLU A 82 7.96 -7.05 9.24
N ARG A 83 9.01 -6.23 9.47
CA ARG A 83 9.78 -6.30 10.71
C ARG A 83 8.88 -6.05 11.91
N ALA A 84 8.09 -4.97 11.92
CA ALA A 84 7.22 -4.64 13.04
C ALA A 84 6.24 -5.77 13.37
N ARG A 85 5.58 -6.34 12.35
CA ARG A 85 4.67 -7.47 12.50
C ARG A 85 5.38 -8.73 13.04
N ALA A 86 6.55 -9.07 12.50
CA ALA A 86 7.31 -10.23 12.98
C ALA A 86 7.76 -10.06 14.45
N PHE A 87 8.03 -8.82 14.88
CA PHE A 87 8.34 -8.54 16.28
C PHE A 87 7.14 -8.74 17.21
N GLU A 88 5.93 -8.39 16.76
CA GLU A 88 4.70 -8.63 17.52
C GLU A 88 4.43 -10.13 17.66
N GLU A 89 4.47 -10.88 16.55
CA GLU A 89 4.30 -12.34 16.56
C GLU A 89 5.33 -13.03 17.47
N ALA A 90 6.61 -12.64 17.37
CA ALA A 90 7.65 -13.19 18.22
C ALA A 90 7.41 -12.92 19.71
N ARG A 91 6.82 -11.77 20.07
CA ARG A 91 6.44 -11.46 21.45
C ARG A 91 5.33 -12.38 21.92
N GLU A 92 4.24 -12.49 21.16
CA GLU A 92 3.09 -13.33 21.49
C GLU A 92 3.53 -14.79 21.71
N VAL A 93 4.30 -15.34 20.78
CA VAL A 93 4.82 -16.72 20.86
C VAL A 93 5.74 -16.89 22.07
N SER A 94 6.54 -15.89 22.42
CA SER A 94 7.42 -15.95 23.60
C SER A 94 6.61 -15.95 24.90
N ASP A 95 5.56 -15.15 24.98
CA ASP A 95 4.67 -15.10 26.14
C ASP A 95 3.91 -16.42 26.32
N GLU A 96 3.42 -17.01 25.22
CA GLU A 96 2.81 -18.33 25.20
C GLU A 96 3.78 -19.41 25.69
N TYR A 97 5.03 -19.36 25.24
CA TYR A 97 6.06 -20.29 25.68
C TYR A 97 6.38 -20.13 27.17
N GLY A 98 6.45 -18.90 27.69
CA GLY A 98 6.61 -18.63 29.11
C GLY A 98 5.49 -19.27 29.95
N GLN A 99 4.24 -19.08 29.54
CA GLN A 99 3.09 -19.71 30.21
C GLN A 99 3.13 -21.23 30.15
N PHE A 100 3.61 -21.80 29.05
CA PHE A 100 3.80 -23.24 28.94
C PHE A 100 4.81 -23.75 29.98
N LEU A 101 5.95 -23.07 30.14
CA LEU A 101 6.98 -23.44 31.12
C LEU A 101 6.45 -23.41 32.55
N ASP A 102 5.67 -22.38 32.90
CA ASP A 102 5.07 -22.25 34.24
C ASP A 102 4.09 -23.39 34.57
N ARG A 103 3.36 -23.89 33.56
CA ARG A 103 2.45 -25.04 33.72
C ARG A 103 3.22 -26.35 33.77
N ALA A 104 4.29 -26.49 33.00
CA ALA A 104 5.10 -27.70 32.94
C ALA A 104 5.94 -27.94 34.20
N ALA A 105 6.14 -26.90 35.02
CA ALA A 105 6.88 -26.98 36.28
C ALA A 105 6.02 -27.37 37.51
N GLN A 106 4.69 -27.50 37.35
CA GLN A 106 3.74 -27.96 38.38
C GLN A 106 3.62 -29.48 38.39
#